data_AF-G9XBF1-F1
#
_entry.id   AF-G9XBF1-F1
#
_cell.length_a   1.000
_cell.length_b   1.000
_cell.length_c   1.000
_cell.angle_alpha   90.00
_cell.angle_beta   90.00
_cell.angle_gamma   90.00
#
_symmetry.space_group_name_H-M   'P 1'
#
loop_
_entity.id
_entity.type
_entity.pdbx_description
1 polymer ?
#
loop_
_entity_poly.entity_id
_entity_poly.type
_entity_poly.pdbx_seq_one_letter_code
_entity_poly.pdbx_strand_id
1 'polypeptide(L)'
;MKNETIVKYNEILESILIKYLFVEDIDEILYLATKRYEEMEKINKAKNCDDKNICNDKKKKKGKTNIDVEKEICAYTDNEELRDNIREFCKVRELIKKPILSKNTLTRLLNLLNKYGMNDEQKIGVLQYSIDRNYPDVYPYRSNYGAINNNNYKKADDGMQKRKNYCENVNTPTLKGQELEDTILANNDLDKF
;
A
#
# COMPACT_ATOMS: atom_id res chain seq x y z
N MET A 1 -8.74 -20.23 34.43
CA MET A 1 -8.84 -20.21 35.91
C MET A 1 -7.54 -20.75 36.47
N LYS A 2 -6.85 -19.99 37.33
CA LYS A 2 -5.66 -20.51 38.03
C LYS A 2 -6.14 -21.55 39.05
N ASN A 3 -5.48 -22.70 39.12
CA ASN A 3 -5.83 -23.77 40.07
C ASN A 3 -5.53 -23.28 41.49
N GLU A 4 -6.59 -23.02 42.28
CA GLU A 4 -6.50 -22.42 43.61
C GLU A 4 -5.60 -23.22 44.57
N THR A 5 -5.57 -24.54 44.40
CA THR A 5 -4.73 -25.44 45.20
C THR A 5 -3.24 -25.22 44.90
N ILE A 6 -2.89 -24.98 43.64
CA ILE A 6 -1.51 -24.72 43.21
C ILE A 6 -1.05 -23.35 43.71
N VAL A 7 -1.93 -22.35 43.69
CA VAL A 7 -1.61 -21.00 44.18
C VAL A 7 -1.27 -21.03 45.67
N LYS A 8 -2.11 -21.67 46.50
CA LYS A 8 -1.85 -21.82 47.95
C LYS A 8 -0.55 -22.57 48.24
N TYR A 9 -0.25 -23.60 47.45
CA TYR A 9 1.00 -24.36 47.63
C TYR A 9 2.23 -23.49 47.35
N ASN A 10 2.18 -22.68 46.29
CA ASN A 10 3.27 -21.77 45.93
C ASN A 10 3.48 -20.68 47.00
N GLU A 11 2.41 -20.11 47.54
CA GLU A 11 2.49 -19.10 48.61
C GLU A 11 3.16 -19.65 49.88
N ILE A 12 2.86 -20.89 50.26
CA ILE A 12 3.48 -21.57 51.40
C ILE A 12 4.97 -21.82 51.13
N LEU A 13 5.30 -22.28 49.92
CA LEU A 13 6.68 -22.58 49.53
C LEU A 13 7.55 -21.30 49.53
N GLU A 14 7.03 -20.19 48.99
CA GLU A 14 7.68 -18.88 49.00
C GLU A 14 7.94 -18.38 50.42
N SER A 15 6.94 -18.51 51.31
CA SER A 15 7.07 -18.09 52.71
C SER A 15 8.14 -18.89 53.47
N ILE A 16 8.24 -20.19 53.20
CA ILE A 16 9.28 -21.06 53.79
C ILE A 16 10.65 -20.66 53.24
N LEU A 17 10.80 -20.47 51.92
CA LEU A 17 12.08 -20.09 51.31
C LEU A 17 12.62 -18.77 51.89
N ILE A 18 11.75 -17.77 52.05
CA ILE A 18 12.10 -16.46 52.61
C ILE A 18 12.62 -16.59 54.05
N LYS A 19 12.08 -17.52 54.85
CA LYS A 19 12.51 -17.73 56.24
C LYS A 19 13.88 -18.41 56.34
N TYR A 20 14.29 -19.19 55.34
CA TYR A 20 15.54 -19.95 55.34
C TYR A 20 16.69 -19.23 54.61
N LEU A 21 16.42 -18.15 53.88
CA LEU A 21 17.44 -17.29 53.30
C LEU A 21 17.92 -16.26 54.34
N PHE A 22 19.23 -16.15 54.55
CA PHE A 22 19.80 -15.08 55.35
C PHE A 22 19.69 -13.73 54.60
N VAL A 23 19.53 -12.63 55.33
CA VAL A 23 19.29 -11.29 54.75
C VAL A 23 20.39 -10.87 53.77
N GLU A 24 21.63 -11.28 54.00
CA GLU A 24 22.77 -11.02 53.11
C GLU A 24 22.64 -11.79 51.77
N ASP A 25 22.09 -13.00 51.79
CA ASP A 25 21.82 -13.78 50.57
C ASP A 25 20.63 -13.22 49.78
N ILE A 26 19.68 -12.56 50.44
CA ILE A 26 18.49 -11.98 49.78
C ILE A 26 18.90 -10.85 48.84
N ASP A 27 19.80 -9.96 49.27
CA ASP A 27 20.28 -8.86 48.44
C ASP A 27 21.09 -9.37 47.24
N GLU A 28 21.92 -10.40 47.45
CA GLU A 28 22.67 -11.04 46.37
C GLU A 28 21.73 -11.76 45.38
N ILE A 29 20.71 -12.45 45.87
CA ILE A 29 19.69 -13.11 45.06
C ILE A 29 18.84 -12.08 44.29
N LEU A 30 18.51 -10.94 44.91
CA LEU A 30 17.77 -9.86 44.27
C LEU A 30 18.61 -9.20 43.16
N TYR A 31 19.89 -8.98 43.40
CA TYR A 31 20.85 -8.48 42.41
C TYR A 31 21.00 -9.46 41.23
N LEU A 32 21.16 -10.76 41.50
CA LEU A 32 21.24 -11.78 40.45
C LEU A 32 19.93 -11.90 39.66
N ALA A 33 18.77 -11.80 40.33
CA ALA A 33 17.46 -11.86 39.69
C ALA A 33 17.21 -10.66 38.77
N THR A 34 17.51 -9.45 39.25
CA THR A 34 17.38 -8.21 38.45
C THR A 34 18.31 -8.23 37.25
N LYS A 35 19.58 -8.60 37.44
CA LYS A 35 20.55 -8.75 36.34
C LYS A 35 20.07 -9.77 35.28
N ARG A 36 19.56 -10.92 35.73
CA ARG A 36 19.04 -11.96 34.83
C ARG A 36 17.79 -11.49 34.08
N TYR A 37 16.94 -10.68 34.70
CA TYR A 37 15.77 -10.08 34.03
C TYR A 37 16.19 -9.12 32.91
N GLU A 38 17.16 -8.24 33.16
CA GLU A 38 17.70 -7.34 32.14
C GLU A 38 18.32 -8.08 30.95
N GLU A 39 19.04 -9.18 31.22
CA GLU A 39 19.59 -10.05 30.17
C GLU A 39 18.47 -10.70 29.34
N MET A 40 17.41 -11.19 29.98
CA MET A 40 16.23 -11.74 29.29
C MET A 40 15.49 -10.68 28.47
N GLU A 41 15.40 -9.43 28.94
CA GLU A 41 14.79 -8.32 28.21
C GLU A 41 15.61 -7.95 26.96
N LYS A 42 16.95 -7.90 27.09
CA LYS A 42 17.87 -7.69 25.94
C LYS A 42 17.72 -8.80 24.91
N ILE A 43 17.64 -10.05 25.34
CA ILE A 43 17.44 -11.21 24.46
C ILE A 43 16.05 -11.17 23.81
N ASN A 44 14.99 -10.82 24.54
CA ASN A 44 13.64 -10.71 23.99
C ASN A 44 13.51 -9.54 23.01
N LYS A 45 14.21 -8.43 23.24
CA LYS A 45 14.28 -7.31 22.30
C LYS A 45 15.01 -7.70 21.01
N ALA A 46 16.05 -8.53 21.10
CA ALA A 46 16.72 -9.12 19.95
C ALA A 46 15.84 -10.17 19.22
N LYS A 47 15.13 -11.04 19.95
CA LYS A 47 14.24 -12.03 19.32
C LYS A 47 13.03 -11.40 18.63
N ASN A 48 12.46 -10.32 19.19
CA ASN A 48 11.37 -9.58 18.54
C ASN A 48 11.81 -8.83 17.26
N CYS A 49 13.11 -8.59 17.02
CA CYS A 49 13.58 -8.09 15.72
C CYS A 49 13.80 -9.22 14.70
N ASP A 50 13.94 -10.47 15.15
CA ASP A 50 14.17 -11.63 14.30
C ASP A 50 12.88 -12.40 13.95
N ASP A 51 11.84 -12.34 14.80
CA ASP A 51 10.56 -13.07 14.62
C ASP A 51 9.59 -12.47 13.57
N LYS A 52 9.96 -11.38 12.89
CA LYS A 52 9.31 -10.97 11.62
C LYS A 52 9.89 -11.66 10.39
N ASN A 53 10.75 -12.68 10.55
CA ASN A 53 11.34 -13.42 9.43
C ASN A 53 11.08 -14.93 9.49
N ILE A 54 9.85 -15.36 9.16
CA ILE A 54 9.66 -16.67 8.51
C ILE A 54 8.72 -16.50 7.33
N CYS A 55 9.32 -16.17 6.18
CA CYS A 55 9.16 -16.83 4.88
C CYS A 55 9.32 -15.84 3.72
N ASN A 56 10.57 -15.57 3.34
CA ASN A 56 10.97 -15.63 1.93
C ASN A 56 12.49 -15.66 1.84
N ASP A 57 13.02 -16.88 1.80
CA ASP A 57 14.20 -17.20 1.02
C ASP A 57 14.02 -16.67 -0.40
N LYS A 58 14.67 -15.55 -0.69
CA LYS A 58 15.13 -15.17 -2.03
C LYS A 58 16.17 -14.08 -1.84
N LYS A 59 17.44 -14.49 -1.94
CA LYS A 59 18.60 -13.68 -2.33
C LYS A 59 18.50 -12.21 -1.92
N LYS A 60 19.27 -11.80 -0.90
CA LYS A 60 19.72 -10.41 -0.73
C LYS A 60 20.26 -9.88 -2.06
N LYS A 61 19.37 -9.29 -2.89
CA LYS A 61 19.76 -8.35 -3.93
C LYS A 61 20.13 -7.09 -3.17
N LYS A 62 21.43 -6.96 -2.90
CA LYS A 62 22.06 -5.68 -2.58
C LYS A 62 21.55 -4.66 -3.59
N GLY A 63 20.76 -3.70 -3.13
CA GLY A 63 20.13 -2.68 -3.97
C GLY A 63 18.65 -2.42 -3.64
N LYS A 64 18.32 -2.15 -2.38
CA LYS A 64 17.07 -1.46 -2.02
C LYS A 64 17.39 -0.51 -0.87
N THR A 65 17.51 0.76 -1.21
CA THR A 65 17.25 1.91 -0.35
C THR A 65 16.35 1.56 0.84
N ASN A 66 16.93 1.51 2.05
CA ASN A 66 16.19 1.38 3.30
C ASN A 66 15.43 2.68 3.57
N ILE A 67 14.25 2.83 2.96
CA ILE A 67 13.30 3.86 3.39
C ILE A 67 12.47 3.25 4.48
N ASP A 68 12.38 3.95 5.60
CA ASP A 68 11.42 3.67 6.64
C ASP A 68 10.04 4.16 6.16
N VAL A 69 9.43 3.36 5.28
CA VAL A 69 8.11 3.64 4.68
C VAL A 69 7.07 3.81 5.78
N GLU A 70 7.20 3.05 6.86
CA GLU A 70 6.29 3.08 8.00
C GLU A 70 6.32 4.43 8.72
N LYS A 71 7.51 4.98 8.99
CA LYS A 71 7.65 6.31 9.60
C LYS A 71 7.03 7.41 8.76
N GLU A 72 7.17 7.36 7.44
CA GLU A 72 6.60 8.36 6.53
C GLU A 72 5.08 8.23 6.41
N ILE A 73 4.53 7.02 6.47
CA ILE A 73 3.06 6.79 6.52
C ILE A 73 2.48 7.34 7.83
N CYS A 74 3.14 7.07 8.96
CA CYS A 74 2.72 7.59 10.26
C CYS A 74 2.78 9.13 10.33
N ALA A 75 3.76 9.75 9.68
CA ALA A 75 3.87 11.20 9.61
C ALA A 75 2.83 11.87 8.70
N TYR A 76 2.21 11.12 7.79
CA TYR A 76 1.28 11.68 6.80
C TYR A 76 -0.16 11.86 7.31
N THR A 77 -0.66 10.93 8.12
CA THR A 77 -2.03 10.95 8.65
C THR A 77 -2.09 10.18 9.96
N ASP A 78 -3.01 10.53 10.85
CA ASP A 78 -3.32 9.77 12.07
C ASP A 78 -4.44 8.74 11.87
N ASN A 79 -5.14 8.80 10.74
CA ASN A 79 -6.22 7.87 10.41
C ASN A 79 -5.67 6.48 10.09
N GLU A 80 -5.94 5.51 10.96
CA GLU A 80 -5.46 4.13 10.84
C GLU A 80 -5.95 3.44 9.56
N GLU A 81 -7.18 3.69 9.13
CA GLU A 81 -7.75 3.11 7.92
C GLU A 81 -7.03 3.62 6.65
N LEU A 82 -6.72 4.91 6.61
CA LEU A 82 -5.95 5.48 5.51
C LEU A 82 -4.51 4.93 5.51
N ARG A 83 -3.87 4.76 6.68
CA ARG A 83 -2.54 4.12 6.79
C ARG A 83 -2.57 2.70 6.23
N ASP A 84 -3.57 1.91 6.60
CA ASP A 84 -3.71 0.54 6.14
C ASP A 84 -3.87 0.43 4.62
N ASN A 85 -4.70 1.29 4.02
CA ASN A 85 -4.84 1.36 2.56
C ASN A 85 -3.52 1.75 1.87
N ILE A 86 -2.73 2.67 2.46
CA ILE A 86 -1.40 3.02 1.91
C ILE A 86 -0.45 1.82 2.00
N ARG A 87 -0.44 1.10 3.13
CA ARG A 87 0.37 -0.12 3.31
C ARG A 87 -0.02 -1.19 2.31
N GLU A 88 -1.31 -1.40 2.08
CA GLU A 88 -1.82 -2.35 1.10
C GLU A 88 -1.40 -1.99 -0.33
N PHE A 89 -1.55 -0.72 -0.71
CA PHE A 89 -1.07 -0.24 -2.01
C PHE A 89 0.44 -0.48 -2.20
N CYS A 90 1.24 -0.27 -1.15
CA CYS A 90 2.67 -0.60 -1.17
C CYS A 90 2.92 -2.10 -1.43
N LYS A 91 2.19 -2.99 -0.75
CA LYS A 91 2.28 -4.45 -0.96
C LYS A 91 1.90 -4.84 -2.40
N VAL A 92 0.81 -4.29 -2.93
CA VAL A 92 0.39 -4.54 -4.33
C VAL A 92 1.48 -4.10 -5.32
N ARG A 93 2.11 -2.94 -5.07
CA ARG A 93 3.25 -2.48 -5.87
C ARG A 93 4.42 -3.44 -5.88
N GLU A 94 4.71 -4.09 -4.76
CA GLU A 94 5.73 -5.14 -4.69
C GLU A 94 5.36 -6.36 -5.54
N LEU A 95 4.10 -6.78 -5.50
CA LEU A 95 3.58 -7.91 -6.29
C LEU A 95 3.69 -7.64 -7.80
N ILE A 96 3.35 -6.44 -8.27
CA ILE A 96 3.51 -6.03 -9.67
C ILE A 96 4.96 -5.66 -10.05
N LYS A 97 5.95 -5.96 -9.18
CA LYS A 97 7.38 -5.71 -9.36
C LYS A 97 7.75 -4.22 -9.53
N LYS A 98 6.93 -3.31 -9.00
CA LYS A 98 7.18 -1.86 -8.97
C LYS A 98 7.25 -1.32 -7.54
N PRO A 99 8.11 -1.87 -6.66
CA PRO A 99 8.18 -1.47 -5.26
C PRO A 99 8.48 0.01 -5.10
N ILE A 100 8.08 0.58 -3.96
CA ILE A 100 8.49 1.94 -3.59
C ILE A 100 9.94 1.88 -3.12
N LEU A 101 10.83 2.46 -3.91
CA LEU A 101 12.28 2.42 -3.68
C LEU A 101 12.87 3.78 -3.29
N SER A 102 12.13 4.88 -3.32
CA SER A 102 12.69 6.18 -2.93
C SER A 102 11.71 6.95 -2.06
N LYS A 103 12.21 7.73 -1.10
CA LYS A 103 11.38 8.65 -0.31
C LYS A 103 10.57 9.56 -1.24
N ASN A 104 11.20 10.08 -2.30
CA ASN A 104 10.55 10.91 -3.32
C ASN A 104 9.39 10.21 -4.03
N THR A 105 9.48 8.89 -4.24
CA THR A 105 8.37 8.10 -4.82
C THR A 105 7.18 8.06 -3.87
N LEU A 106 7.43 7.85 -2.58
CA LEU A 106 6.38 7.88 -1.56
C LEU A 106 5.78 9.28 -1.43
N THR A 107 6.61 10.32 -1.36
CA THR A 107 6.13 11.72 -1.33
C THR A 107 5.27 12.06 -2.55
N ARG A 108 5.66 11.61 -3.75
CA ARG A 108 4.86 11.82 -4.96
C ARG A 108 3.50 11.10 -4.90
N LEU A 109 3.47 9.88 -4.36
CA LEU A 109 2.24 9.14 -4.11
C LEU A 109 1.31 9.91 -3.16
N LEU A 110 1.84 10.37 -2.01
CA LEU A 110 1.07 11.12 -1.02
C LEU A 110 0.56 12.45 -1.58
N ASN A 111 1.36 13.14 -2.40
CA ASN A 111 0.93 14.36 -3.09
C ASN A 111 -0.20 14.10 -4.10
N LEU A 112 -0.19 12.94 -4.78
CA LEU A 112 -1.30 12.54 -5.65
C LEU A 112 -2.57 12.25 -4.85
N LEU A 113 -2.46 11.63 -3.67
CA LEU A 113 -3.61 11.45 -2.77
C LEU A 113 -4.21 12.79 -2.35
N ASN A 114 -3.37 13.75 -1.93
CA ASN A 114 -3.82 15.11 -1.61
C ASN A 114 -4.44 15.84 -2.81
N LYS A 115 -4.01 15.52 -4.03
CA LYS A 115 -4.58 16.10 -5.25
C LYS A 115 -5.95 15.52 -5.58
N TYR A 116 -6.17 14.23 -5.32
CA TYR A 116 -7.39 13.53 -5.74
C TYR A 116 -8.43 13.35 -4.62
N GLY A 117 -8.08 13.61 -3.36
CA GLY A 117 -9.00 13.56 -2.23
C GLY A 117 -8.76 14.70 -1.24
N MET A 118 -9.83 15.39 -0.86
CA MET A 118 -9.81 16.47 0.13
C MET A 118 -9.85 15.92 1.56
N ASN A 119 -10.67 14.88 1.76
CA ASN A 119 -10.85 14.20 3.04
C ASN A 119 -10.26 12.79 3.00
N ASP A 120 -10.03 12.19 4.17
CA ASP A 120 -9.41 10.86 4.26
C ASP A 120 -10.24 9.76 3.57
N GLU A 121 -11.57 9.81 3.67
CA GLU A 121 -12.48 8.88 2.96
C GLU A 121 -12.28 8.92 1.44
N GLN A 122 -12.10 10.11 0.86
CA GLN A 122 -11.88 10.25 -0.57
C GLN A 122 -10.51 9.70 -0.98
N LYS A 123 -9.48 9.92 -0.14
CA LYS A 123 -8.13 9.38 -0.36
C LYS A 123 -8.13 7.85 -0.28
N ILE A 124 -8.89 7.27 0.65
CA ILE A 124 -9.11 5.82 0.75
C ILE A 124 -9.76 5.29 -0.53
N GLY A 125 -10.86 5.90 -0.99
CA GLY A 125 -11.53 5.48 -2.23
C GLY A 125 -10.62 5.53 -3.46
N VAL A 126 -9.77 6.55 -3.55
CA VAL A 126 -8.73 6.68 -4.60
C VAL A 126 -7.68 5.55 -4.53
N LEU A 127 -7.26 5.16 -3.33
CA LEU A 127 -6.31 4.05 -3.12
C LEU A 127 -6.95 2.72 -3.52
N GLN A 128 -8.15 2.42 -3.02
CA GLN A 128 -8.89 1.20 -3.34
C GLN A 128 -9.11 1.06 -4.85
N TYR A 129 -9.53 2.15 -5.52
CA TYR A 129 -9.67 2.21 -6.98
C TYR A 129 -8.40 1.78 -7.73
N SER A 130 -7.24 2.15 -7.19
CA SER A 130 -5.93 1.88 -7.78
C SER A 130 -5.43 0.47 -7.43
N ILE A 131 -5.69 0.01 -6.20
CA ILE A 131 -5.37 -1.34 -5.69
C ILE A 131 -6.08 -2.40 -6.52
N ASP A 132 -7.40 -2.31 -6.64
CA ASP A 132 -8.23 -3.33 -7.28
C ASP A 132 -7.91 -3.49 -8.78
N ARG A 133 -7.46 -2.42 -9.43
CA ARG A 133 -7.02 -2.41 -10.83
C ARG A 133 -5.55 -2.71 -11.02
N ASN A 134 -4.79 -2.93 -9.95
CA ASN A 134 -3.36 -3.12 -9.97
C ASN A 134 -2.61 -2.00 -10.71
N TYR A 135 -3.08 -0.76 -10.55
CA TYR A 135 -2.45 0.37 -11.21
C TYR A 135 -1.06 0.66 -10.62
N PRO A 136 -0.09 1.00 -11.48
CA PRO A 136 1.29 1.24 -11.05
C PRO A 136 1.48 2.58 -10.33
N ASP A 137 0.46 3.44 -10.30
CA ASP A 137 0.43 4.71 -9.60
C ASP A 137 -1.02 5.00 -9.18
N VAL A 138 -1.22 6.06 -8.42
CA VAL A 138 -2.56 6.49 -8.00
C VAL A 138 -3.20 7.35 -9.07
N TYR A 139 -4.45 7.03 -9.41
CA TYR A 139 -5.25 7.73 -10.41
C TYR A 139 -6.51 8.34 -9.78
N PRO A 140 -7.03 9.44 -10.34
CA PRO A 140 -8.26 10.05 -9.84
C PRO A 140 -9.39 9.03 -9.86
N TYR A 141 -10.14 9.00 -8.75
CA TYR A 141 -11.32 8.16 -8.61
C TYR A 141 -12.37 8.57 -9.64
N ARG A 142 -12.76 7.65 -10.53
CA ARG A 142 -13.92 7.89 -11.40
C ARG A 142 -15.17 7.69 -10.56
N SER A 143 -16.12 8.62 -10.68
CA SER A 143 -17.42 8.65 -9.95
C SER A 143 -18.24 7.36 -10.00
N ASN A 144 -17.89 6.36 -10.82
CA ASN A 144 -18.66 5.12 -11.02
C ASN A 144 -17.96 3.87 -10.49
N TYR A 145 -16.92 3.99 -9.67
CA TYR A 145 -16.23 2.82 -9.17
C TYR A 145 -16.99 2.13 -8.03
N GLY A 146 -17.25 0.83 -8.15
CA GLY A 146 -18.08 0.09 -7.18
C GLY A 146 -19.59 0.37 -7.30
N ALA A 147 -20.03 1.06 -8.35
CA ALA A 147 -21.45 1.26 -8.61
C ALA A 147 -22.11 -0.07 -9.00
N ILE A 148 -22.89 -0.66 -8.10
CA ILE A 148 -23.93 -1.63 -8.45
C ILE A 148 -25.01 -0.82 -9.18
N ASN A 149 -25.27 -1.19 -10.43
CA ASN A 149 -26.18 -0.55 -11.37
C ASN A 149 -27.47 -0.01 -10.71
N ASN A 150 -27.46 1.25 -10.31
CA ASN A 150 -28.67 2.03 -10.14
C ASN A 150 -28.59 3.16 -11.16
N ASN A 151 -29.32 2.97 -12.26
CA ASN A 151 -29.50 3.91 -13.35
C ASN A 151 -30.03 5.24 -12.81
N ASN A 152 -29.15 6.14 -12.36
CA ASN A 152 -29.46 7.56 -12.10
C ASN A 152 -28.20 8.39 -11.77
N TYR A 153 -27.07 8.16 -12.47
CA TYR A 153 -25.97 9.14 -12.45
C TYR A 153 -26.10 10.08 -13.64
N LYS A 154 -26.64 11.28 -13.35
CA LYS A 154 -26.55 12.44 -14.23
C LYS A 154 -25.07 12.69 -14.54
N LYS A 155 -24.75 12.76 -15.84
CA LYS A 155 -23.42 13.08 -16.36
C LYS A 155 -22.97 14.43 -15.81
N ALA A 156 -22.07 14.40 -14.82
CA ALA A 156 -21.31 15.56 -14.42
C ALA A 156 -20.02 15.60 -15.25
N ASP A 157 -19.89 16.69 -16.01
CA ASP A 157 -18.66 17.28 -16.53
C ASP A 157 -17.75 16.40 -17.43
N ASP A 158 -18.02 16.45 -18.74
CA ASP A 158 -17.16 15.92 -19.82
C ASP A 158 -16.12 16.98 -20.27
N GLY A 159 -15.57 17.74 -19.31
CA GLY A 159 -14.68 18.88 -19.53
C GLY A 159 -13.19 18.58 -19.44
N MET A 160 -12.70 17.34 -19.66
CA MET A 160 -11.24 17.12 -19.76
C MET A 160 -10.85 15.78 -20.41
N GLN A 161 -11.18 15.60 -21.69
CA GLN A 161 -10.48 14.63 -22.55
C GLN A 161 -10.69 14.95 -24.05
N LYS A 162 -10.23 16.12 -24.50
CA LYS A 162 -9.78 16.24 -25.89
C LYS A 162 -8.55 15.35 -26.05
N ARG A 163 -8.77 14.08 -26.35
CA ARG A 163 -7.73 13.22 -26.91
C ARG A 163 -7.27 13.90 -28.18
N LYS A 164 -6.04 14.42 -28.19
CA LYS A 164 -5.39 14.84 -29.43
C LYS A 164 -5.22 13.57 -30.26
N ASN A 165 -6.16 13.31 -31.16
CA ASN A 165 -5.96 12.37 -32.24
C ASN A 165 -4.75 12.89 -33.03
N TYR A 166 -3.64 12.17 -33.01
CA TYR A 166 -2.40 12.55 -33.71
C TYR A 166 -2.54 12.43 -35.25
N CYS A 167 -3.76 12.33 -35.77
CA CYS A 167 -4.08 12.04 -37.16
C CYS A 167 -5.20 12.91 -37.79
N GLU A 168 -5.55 14.06 -37.21
CA GLU A 168 -6.58 14.96 -37.78
C GLU A 168 -6.03 16.01 -38.79
N ASN A 169 -4.76 15.91 -39.20
CA ASN A 169 -4.16 16.81 -40.20
C ASN A 169 -3.82 16.11 -41.53
N VAL A 170 -4.59 15.09 -41.91
CA VAL A 170 -4.72 14.74 -43.33
C VAL A 170 -6.05 15.28 -43.81
N ASN A 171 -6.00 16.41 -44.53
CA ASN A 171 -7.11 16.83 -45.38
C ASN A 171 -7.28 15.75 -46.44
N THR A 172 -8.05 14.72 -46.13
CA THR A 172 -8.57 13.78 -47.11
C THR A 172 -9.84 14.43 -47.65
N PRO A 173 -9.88 14.83 -48.93
CA PRO A 173 -11.11 15.33 -49.51
C PRO A 173 -12.08 14.14 -49.56
N THR A 174 -13.07 14.12 -48.66
CA THR A 174 -14.20 13.20 -48.78
C THR A 174 -15.13 13.72 -49.86
N LEU A 175 -14.92 13.26 -51.08
CA LEU A 175 -15.86 13.44 -52.18
C LEU A 175 -17.15 12.69 -51.86
N LYS A 176 -18.31 13.33 -52.09
CA LYS A 176 -19.60 12.65 -51.94
C LYS A 176 -19.82 11.70 -53.12
N GLY A 177 -20.67 10.68 -52.96
CA GLY A 177 -20.80 9.55 -53.89
C GLY A 177 -20.88 9.90 -55.39
N GLN A 178 -21.59 10.97 -55.76
CA GLN A 178 -21.65 11.42 -57.16
C GLN A 178 -20.31 11.95 -57.70
N GLU A 179 -19.52 12.66 -56.89
CA GLU A 179 -18.22 13.20 -57.30
C GLU A 179 -17.15 12.09 -57.42
N LEU A 180 -17.30 11.00 -56.68
CA LEU A 180 -16.49 9.79 -56.83
C LEU A 180 -16.80 9.04 -58.13
N GLU A 181 -18.07 8.94 -58.49
CA GLU A 181 -18.49 8.30 -59.74
C GLU A 181 -17.98 9.10 -60.95
N ASP A 182 -18.14 10.43 -60.94
CA ASP A 182 -17.67 11.30 -62.02
C ASP A 182 -16.14 11.25 -62.21
N THR A 183 -15.38 11.18 -61.11
CA THR A 183 -13.91 11.08 -61.16
C THR A 183 -13.41 9.70 -61.60
N ILE A 184 -14.13 8.62 -61.27
CA ILE A 184 -13.81 7.27 -61.74
C ILE A 184 -14.16 7.10 -63.22
N LEU A 185 -15.26 7.69 -63.70
CA LEU A 185 -15.59 7.72 -65.13
C LEU A 185 -14.61 8.55 -65.95
N ALA A 186 -14.17 9.71 -65.44
CA ALA A 186 -13.22 10.58 -66.14
C ALA A 186 -11.80 9.99 -66.30
N ASN A 187 -11.43 9.01 -65.47
CA ASN A 187 -10.11 8.38 -65.49
C ASN A 187 -10.10 6.97 -66.09
N ASN A 188 -11.27 6.44 -66.49
CA ASN A 188 -11.35 5.19 -67.24
C ASN A 188 -11.24 5.46 -68.74
N ASP A 189 -10.03 5.80 -69.19
CA ASP A 189 -9.64 5.74 -70.61
C ASP A 189 -9.55 4.27 -71.03
N LEU A 190 -10.70 3.61 -71.23
CA LEU A 190 -10.78 2.27 -71.85
C LEU A 190 -10.70 2.33 -73.39
N ASP A 191 -10.67 3.51 -73.99
CA ASP A 191 -10.54 3.72 -75.44
C ASP A 191 -9.08 3.77 -75.94
N LYS A 192 -8.11 3.41 -75.07
CA LYS A 192 -6.69 3.29 -75.42
C LYS A 192 -6.18 1.85 -75.24
N PHE A 193 -6.73 0.94 -76.02
CA PHE A 193 -6.10 -0.35 -76.34
C PHE A 193 -6.11 -0.59 -77.84
#